data_AF-A0A1K0FQG4-F1
#
_entry.id   AF-A0A1K0FQG4-F1
#
_cell.length_a   1.000
_cell.length_b   1.000
_cell.length_c   1.000
_cell.angle_alpha   90.00
_cell.angle_beta   90.00
_cell.angle_gamma   90.00
#
_symmetry.space_group_name_H-M   'P 1'
#
loop_
_entity.id
_entity.type
_entity.pdbx_description
1 polymer ?
#
loop_
_entity_poly.entity_id
_entity_poly.type
_entity_poly.pdbx_seq_one_letter_code
_entity_poly.pdbx_strand_id
1 'polypeptide(L)'
;MPAAAQACHVQALSMSGRLPAAAEAAERYYADAVMHGSPAGSTAGNYVALGEAWLLAMSGQVPAAVDLLRATAERFLAQGAVAVAVDALHLRSRLEPGAETASELRGFADLTDSPLFGWYADYAEAMAANHPGRLEQLSAVWEERHYLPLALEAAVRAAQLSGRAGRTTTRLSRRIEESRRSCDGFWPAWLDPHEQGPTLTQRERQVCRLAVDGLGNPEIAHRLVLSVRTVENHQQRGYQKLGIRGRQELASALPSP
;
A
#
# COMPACT_ATOMS: atom_id res chain seq x y z
N MET A 1 -25.37 -6.86 -14.67
CA MET A 1 -24.64 -5.60 -14.99
C MET A 1 -23.80 -5.85 -16.24
N PRO A 2 -23.42 -4.85 -17.04
CA PRO A 2 -22.44 -5.06 -18.12
C PRO A 2 -21.12 -5.61 -17.54
N ALA A 3 -20.45 -6.51 -18.27
CA ALA A 3 -19.20 -7.15 -17.82
C ALA A 3 -18.12 -6.12 -17.41
N ALA A 4 -18.00 -5.01 -18.13
CA ALA A 4 -17.10 -3.91 -17.77
C ALA A 4 -17.44 -3.27 -16.41
N ALA A 5 -18.73 -3.11 -16.09
CA ALA A 5 -19.15 -2.56 -14.80
C ALA A 5 -18.87 -3.55 -13.65
N GLN A 6 -19.02 -4.85 -13.89
CA GLN A 6 -18.68 -5.89 -12.91
C GLN A 6 -17.16 -5.92 -12.67
N ALA A 7 -16.35 -5.82 -13.73
CA ALA A 7 -14.90 -5.74 -13.61
C ALA A 7 -14.42 -4.52 -12.82
N CYS A 8 -14.98 -3.33 -13.12
CA CYS A 8 -14.71 -2.12 -12.34
C CYS A 8 -15.17 -2.26 -10.88
N HIS A 9 -16.26 -3.00 -10.62
CA HIS A 9 -16.74 -3.25 -9.27
C HIS A 9 -15.79 -4.15 -8.47
N VAL A 10 -15.27 -5.22 -9.08
CA VAL A 10 -14.23 -6.08 -8.48
C VAL A 10 -13.01 -5.23 -8.13
N GLN A 11 -12.52 -4.44 -9.09
CA GLN A 11 -11.35 -3.59 -8.88
C GLN A 11 -11.59 -2.56 -7.76
N ALA A 12 -12.73 -1.87 -7.75
CA ALA A 12 -13.06 -0.90 -6.72
C ALA A 12 -13.12 -1.54 -5.32
N LEU A 13 -13.72 -2.73 -5.20
CA LEU A 13 -13.77 -3.47 -3.94
C LEU A 13 -12.38 -3.90 -3.48
N SER A 14 -11.55 -4.43 -4.39
CA SER A 14 -10.16 -4.79 -4.12
C SER A 14 -9.34 -3.58 -3.67
N MET A 15 -9.45 -2.45 -4.38
CA MET A 15 -8.74 -1.20 -4.04
C MET A 15 -9.21 -0.62 -2.70
N SER A 16 -10.47 -0.81 -2.31
CA SER A 16 -11.00 -0.38 -1.01
C SER A 16 -10.72 -1.34 0.16
N GLY A 17 -9.98 -2.43 -0.07
CA GLY A 17 -9.66 -3.42 0.96
C GLY A 17 -10.85 -4.28 1.42
N ARG A 18 -11.98 -4.28 0.68
CA ARG A 18 -13.18 -5.07 1.01
C ARG A 18 -13.06 -6.50 0.48
N LEU A 19 -12.04 -7.24 0.93
CA LEU A 19 -11.61 -8.48 0.29
C LEU A 19 -12.68 -9.58 0.17
N PRO A 20 -13.51 -9.87 1.19
CA PRO A 20 -14.54 -10.88 1.05
C PRO A 20 -15.56 -10.50 -0.04
N ALA A 21 -15.93 -9.22 -0.11
CA ALA A 21 -16.85 -8.71 -1.13
C ALA A 21 -16.19 -8.69 -2.52
N ALA A 22 -14.90 -8.36 -2.60
CA ALA A 22 -14.13 -8.37 -3.84
C ALA A 22 -14.01 -9.79 -4.41
N ALA A 23 -13.73 -10.79 -3.57
CA ALA A 23 -13.67 -12.20 -3.96
C ALA A 23 -15.03 -12.69 -4.48
N GLU A 24 -16.11 -12.42 -3.75
CA GLU A 24 -17.47 -12.80 -4.17
C GLU A 24 -17.90 -12.07 -5.47
N ALA A 25 -17.50 -10.82 -5.64
CA ALA A 25 -17.72 -10.08 -6.89
C ALA A 25 -16.90 -10.66 -8.05
N ALA A 26 -15.65 -11.10 -7.80
CA ALA A 26 -14.79 -11.72 -8.80
C ALA A 26 -15.35 -13.07 -9.25
N GLU A 27 -15.78 -13.92 -8.31
CA GLU A 27 -16.44 -15.20 -8.61
C GLU A 27 -17.70 -14.99 -9.46
N ARG A 28 -18.55 -14.03 -9.10
CA ARG A 28 -19.74 -13.67 -9.89
C ARG A 28 -19.39 -13.18 -11.28
N TYR A 29 -18.39 -12.31 -11.40
CA TYR A 29 -17.91 -11.86 -12.70
C TYR A 29 -17.39 -13.01 -13.54
N TYR A 30 -16.57 -13.92 -12.98
CA TYR A 30 -16.02 -15.05 -13.71
C TYR A 30 -17.10 -16.02 -14.15
N ALA A 31 -18.08 -16.32 -13.30
CA ALA A 31 -19.25 -17.11 -13.69
C ALA A 31 -20.01 -16.45 -14.85
N ASP A 32 -20.25 -15.14 -14.79
CA ASP A 32 -20.92 -14.41 -15.88
C ASP A 32 -20.06 -14.31 -17.15
N ALA A 33 -18.75 -14.10 -17.02
CA ALA A 33 -17.81 -13.94 -18.14
C ALA A 33 -17.58 -15.26 -18.88
N VAL A 34 -17.56 -16.39 -18.17
CA VAL A 34 -17.54 -17.74 -18.74
C VAL A 34 -18.86 -18.05 -19.46
N MET A 35 -20.00 -17.61 -18.91
CA MET A 35 -21.32 -17.85 -19.50
C MET A 35 -21.66 -16.92 -20.68
N HIS A 36 -21.16 -15.69 -20.68
CA HIS A 36 -21.48 -14.65 -21.68
C HIS A 36 -20.29 -14.25 -22.57
N GLY A 37 -19.16 -14.94 -22.43
CA GLY A 37 -18.02 -14.86 -23.36
C GLY A 37 -17.27 -13.53 -23.36
N SER A 38 -17.00 -12.92 -22.21
CA SER A 38 -16.02 -11.81 -22.19
C SER A 38 -14.64 -12.38 -22.51
N PRO A 39 -14.03 -12.05 -23.67
CA PRO A 39 -12.80 -12.70 -24.06
C PRO A 39 -11.68 -12.33 -23.11
N ALA A 40 -10.84 -13.31 -22.78
CA ALA A 40 -9.51 -13.07 -22.24
C ALA A 40 -8.78 -12.09 -23.18
N GLY A 41 -8.51 -10.86 -22.72
CA GLY A 41 -7.95 -9.79 -23.57
C GLY A 41 -8.83 -8.53 -23.69
N SER A 42 -10.09 -8.56 -23.28
CA SER A 42 -10.97 -7.38 -23.27
C SER A 42 -10.67 -6.44 -22.10
N THR A 43 -10.89 -5.12 -22.25
CA THR A 43 -10.69 -4.12 -21.19
C THR A 43 -11.34 -4.50 -19.85
N ALA A 44 -12.47 -5.20 -19.87
CA ALA A 44 -13.12 -5.74 -18.68
C ALA A 44 -12.33 -6.90 -18.04
N GLY A 45 -11.84 -7.86 -18.84
CA GLY A 45 -10.95 -8.92 -18.37
C GLY A 45 -9.63 -8.39 -17.78
N ASN A 46 -9.18 -7.21 -18.22
CA ASN A 46 -7.95 -6.57 -17.73
C ASN A 46 -8.05 -6.21 -16.24
N TYR A 47 -9.11 -5.49 -15.88
CA TYR A 47 -9.32 -5.04 -14.50
C TYR A 47 -9.60 -6.19 -13.54
N VAL A 48 -10.13 -7.29 -14.07
CA VAL A 48 -10.36 -8.51 -13.30
C VAL A 48 -9.05 -9.25 -13.03
N ALA A 49 -8.17 -9.42 -14.03
CA ALA A 49 -6.87 -10.05 -13.82
C ALA A 49 -6.01 -9.29 -12.80
N LEU A 50 -6.02 -7.95 -12.86
CA LEU A 50 -5.37 -7.12 -11.85
C LEU A 50 -6.04 -7.28 -10.48
N GLY A 51 -7.38 -7.29 -10.42
CA GLY A 51 -8.16 -7.52 -9.20
C GLY A 51 -7.91 -8.88 -8.56
N GLU A 52 -7.74 -9.94 -9.34
CA GLU A 52 -7.42 -11.30 -8.88
C GLU A 52 -5.99 -11.40 -8.38
N ALA A 53 -5.02 -10.84 -9.11
CA ALA A 53 -3.65 -10.74 -8.63
C ALA A 53 -3.59 -10.04 -7.27
N TRP A 54 -4.43 -9.03 -7.05
CA TRP A 54 -4.57 -8.40 -5.75
C TRP A 54 -5.14 -9.32 -4.67
N LEU A 55 -6.21 -10.04 -4.96
CA LEU A 55 -6.80 -10.99 -4.01
C LEU A 55 -5.79 -12.09 -3.62
N LEU A 56 -5.03 -12.61 -4.59
CA LEU A 56 -3.96 -13.56 -4.35
C LEU A 56 -2.88 -12.96 -3.44
N ALA A 57 -2.40 -11.75 -3.73
CA ALA A 57 -1.39 -11.09 -2.91
C ALA A 57 -1.88 -10.86 -1.47
N MET A 58 -3.12 -10.37 -1.29
CA MET A 58 -3.70 -10.06 0.02
C MET A 58 -4.08 -11.31 0.83
N SER A 59 -4.30 -12.44 0.17
CA SER A 59 -4.46 -13.75 0.82
C SER A 59 -3.12 -14.43 1.18
N GLY A 60 -1.99 -13.75 0.95
CA GLY A 60 -0.64 -14.27 1.23
C GLY A 60 -0.06 -15.13 0.10
N GLN A 61 -0.77 -15.31 -1.01
CA GLN A 61 -0.34 -16.09 -2.18
C GLN A 61 0.45 -15.22 -3.16
N VAL A 62 1.48 -14.54 -2.67
CA VAL A 62 2.30 -13.59 -3.46
C VAL A 62 2.92 -14.23 -4.70
N PRO A 63 3.51 -15.44 -4.67
CA PRO A 63 4.06 -16.07 -5.88
C PRO A 63 3.00 -16.28 -6.98
N ALA A 64 1.81 -16.74 -6.62
CA ALA A 64 0.71 -16.93 -7.57
C ALA A 64 0.23 -15.61 -8.17
N ALA A 65 0.18 -14.53 -7.37
CA ALA A 65 -0.12 -13.20 -7.85
C ALA A 65 0.92 -12.71 -8.88
N VAL A 66 2.21 -12.90 -8.60
CA VAL A 66 3.32 -12.52 -9.49
C VAL A 66 3.25 -13.28 -10.81
N ASP A 67 3.02 -14.60 -10.76
CA ASP A 67 2.90 -15.43 -11.97
C ASP A 67 1.69 -15.01 -12.82
N LEU A 68 0.54 -14.70 -12.18
CA LEU A 68 -0.63 -14.19 -12.88
C LEU A 68 -0.34 -12.84 -13.55
N LEU A 69 0.38 -11.94 -12.88
CA LEU A 69 0.74 -10.62 -13.44
C LEU A 69 1.72 -10.75 -14.61
N ARG A 70 2.69 -11.67 -14.52
CA ARG A 70 3.62 -11.97 -15.62
C ARG A 70 2.85 -12.47 -16.84
N ALA A 71 2.03 -13.51 -16.67
CA ALA A 71 1.21 -14.06 -17.75
C ALA A 71 0.23 -13.02 -18.34
N THR A 72 -0.32 -12.14 -17.48
CA THR A 72 -1.19 -11.04 -17.89
C THR A 72 -0.45 -10.03 -18.75
N ALA A 73 0.73 -9.58 -18.32
CA ALA A 73 1.57 -8.66 -19.09
C ALA A 73 1.95 -9.25 -20.45
N GLU A 74 2.48 -10.48 -20.49
CA GLU A 74 2.87 -11.18 -21.73
C GLU A 74 1.71 -11.28 -22.72
N ARG A 75 0.53 -11.70 -22.24
CA ARG A 75 -0.67 -11.82 -23.08
C ARG A 75 -1.08 -10.48 -23.69
N PHE A 76 -1.05 -9.39 -22.91
CA PHE A 76 -1.45 -8.08 -23.40
C PHE A 76 -0.43 -7.45 -24.36
N LEU A 77 0.85 -7.71 -24.14
CA LEU A 77 1.89 -7.33 -25.10
C LEU A 77 1.69 -8.03 -26.44
N ALA A 78 1.40 -9.33 -26.44
CA ALA A 78 1.09 -10.08 -27.66
C ALA A 78 -0.14 -9.53 -28.43
N GLN A 79 -1.04 -8.83 -27.74
CA GLN A 79 -2.23 -8.19 -28.30
C GLN A 79 -2.04 -6.71 -28.64
N GLY A 80 -0.86 -6.14 -28.39
CA GLY A 80 -0.58 -4.71 -28.60
C GLY A 80 -1.18 -3.78 -27.54
N ALA A 81 -1.74 -4.31 -26.45
CA ALA A 81 -2.37 -3.55 -25.37
C ALA A 81 -1.32 -3.09 -24.33
N VAL A 82 -0.39 -2.25 -24.76
CA VAL A 82 0.81 -1.86 -23.99
C VAL A 82 0.48 -1.25 -22.63
N ALA A 83 -0.49 -0.34 -22.54
CA ALA A 83 -0.83 0.33 -21.27
C ALA A 83 -1.22 -0.65 -20.15
N VAL A 84 -1.93 -1.72 -20.52
CA VAL A 84 -2.41 -2.72 -19.57
C VAL A 84 -1.29 -3.63 -19.12
N ALA A 85 -0.38 -3.99 -20.04
CA ALA A 85 0.82 -4.71 -19.69
C ALA A 85 1.69 -3.90 -18.72
N VAL A 86 1.84 -2.59 -18.98
CA VAL A 86 2.57 -1.68 -18.10
C VAL A 86 1.92 -1.57 -16.72
N ASP A 87 0.59 -1.52 -16.61
CA ASP A 87 -0.10 -1.56 -15.31
C ASP A 87 0.16 -2.89 -14.55
N ALA A 88 0.12 -4.02 -15.25
CA ALA A 88 0.42 -5.34 -14.65
C ALA A 88 1.87 -5.45 -14.17
N LEU A 89 2.83 -4.95 -14.96
CA LEU A 89 4.24 -4.89 -14.59
C LEU A 89 4.48 -3.93 -13.42
N HIS A 90 3.82 -2.77 -13.43
CA HIS A 90 3.90 -1.82 -12.33
C HIS A 90 3.35 -2.44 -11.04
N LEU A 91 2.24 -3.18 -11.12
CA LEU A 91 1.73 -3.96 -10.00
C LEU A 91 2.73 -5.03 -9.55
N ARG A 92 3.29 -5.82 -10.47
CA ARG A 92 4.33 -6.81 -10.17
C ARG A 92 5.52 -6.20 -9.42
N SER A 93 5.97 -5.01 -9.82
CA SER A 93 7.09 -4.30 -9.18
C SER A 93 6.86 -3.98 -7.70
N ARG A 94 5.59 -3.96 -7.25
CA ARG A 94 5.21 -3.75 -5.83
C ARG A 94 5.27 -5.03 -5.02
N LEU A 95 4.91 -6.15 -5.63
CA LEU A 95 4.84 -7.46 -4.99
C LEU A 95 6.22 -8.14 -4.96
N GLU A 96 6.95 -8.01 -6.06
CA GLU A 96 8.30 -8.53 -6.25
C GLU A 96 9.20 -7.43 -6.84
N PRO A 97 9.73 -6.54 -5.97
CA PRO A 97 10.70 -5.54 -6.40
C PRO A 97 11.97 -6.21 -6.95
N GLY A 98 12.34 -5.89 -8.18
CA GLY A 98 13.50 -6.51 -8.83
C GLY A 98 13.94 -5.77 -10.10
N ALA A 99 15.20 -5.95 -10.48
CA ALA A 99 15.81 -5.29 -11.62
C ALA A 99 15.15 -5.68 -12.96
N GLU A 100 14.64 -6.91 -13.07
CA GLU A 100 13.93 -7.41 -14.25
C GLU A 100 12.69 -6.56 -14.56
N THR A 101 11.75 -6.48 -13.61
CA THR A 101 10.53 -5.67 -13.77
C THR A 101 10.83 -4.18 -13.98
N ALA A 102 11.86 -3.66 -13.31
CA ALA A 102 12.28 -2.27 -13.51
C ALA A 102 12.80 -2.03 -14.95
N SER A 103 13.61 -2.96 -15.48
CA SER A 103 14.13 -2.88 -16.85
C SER A 103 13.04 -2.99 -17.90
N GLU A 104 12.05 -3.86 -17.70
CA GLU A 104 10.91 -3.99 -18.60
C GLU A 104 10.09 -2.69 -18.65
N LEU A 105 9.76 -2.12 -17.49
CA LEU A 105 9.04 -0.84 -17.40
C LEU A 105 9.83 0.31 -18.03
N ARG A 106 11.16 0.36 -17.81
CA ARG A 106 12.04 1.34 -18.46
C ARG A 106 11.99 1.20 -19.98
N GLY A 107 12.04 -0.02 -20.50
CA GLY A 107 11.92 -0.27 -21.94
C GLY A 107 10.63 0.31 -22.54
N PHE A 108 9.50 0.21 -21.84
CA PHE A 108 8.25 0.86 -22.28
C PHE A 108 8.29 2.38 -22.14
N ALA A 109 8.89 2.90 -21.08
CA ALA A 109 9.06 4.34 -20.90
C ALA A 109 9.89 4.96 -22.03
N ASP A 110 10.98 4.30 -22.45
CA ASP A 110 11.87 4.81 -23.49
C ASP A 110 11.26 4.77 -24.90
N LEU A 111 10.24 3.92 -25.11
CA LEU A 111 9.53 3.76 -26.38
C LEU A 111 8.28 4.66 -26.50
N THR A 112 7.93 5.43 -25.47
CA THR A 112 6.70 6.23 -25.46
C THR A 112 6.94 7.61 -24.85
N ASP A 113 6.19 8.61 -25.30
CA ASP A 113 6.19 9.95 -24.68
C ASP A 113 5.31 10.01 -23.41
N SER A 114 4.94 8.86 -22.85
CA SER A 114 4.03 8.77 -21.70
C SER A 114 4.79 9.08 -20.40
N PRO A 115 4.50 10.22 -19.73
CA PRO A 115 5.15 10.52 -18.46
C PRO A 115 4.79 9.50 -17.37
N LEU A 116 3.60 8.89 -17.46
CA LEU A 116 3.15 7.86 -16.53
C LEU A 116 4.05 6.60 -16.59
N PHE A 117 4.48 6.21 -17.79
CA PHE A 117 5.35 5.03 -17.96
C PHE A 117 6.74 5.33 -17.38
N GLY A 118 7.24 6.55 -17.60
CA GLY A 118 8.46 7.04 -16.96
C GLY A 118 8.37 6.95 -15.42
N TRP A 119 7.28 7.44 -14.83
CA TRP A 119 7.08 7.37 -13.38
C TRP A 119 6.98 5.94 -12.84
N TYR A 120 6.33 5.03 -13.56
CA TYR A 120 6.26 3.62 -13.16
C TYR A 120 7.62 2.95 -13.20
N ALA A 121 8.44 3.25 -14.21
CA ALA A 121 9.82 2.80 -14.30
C ALA A 121 10.67 3.37 -13.15
N ASP A 122 10.58 4.67 -12.89
CA ASP A 122 11.29 5.34 -11.78
C ASP A 122 10.92 4.73 -10.42
N TYR A 123 9.63 4.42 -10.20
CA TYR A 123 9.16 3.74 -9.00
C TYR A 123 9.77 2.35 -8.86
N ALA A 124 9.70 1.53 -9.91
CA ALA A 124 10.20 0.16 -9.91
C ALA A 124 11.72 0.10 -9.68
N GLU A 125 12.48 1.00 -10.32
CA GLU A 125 13.92 1.15 -10.10
C GLU A 125 14.23 1.56 -8.65
N ALA A 126 13.48 2.52 -8.10
CA ALA A 126 13.68 2.96 -6.72
C ALA A 126 13.37 1.84 -5.70
N MET A 127 12.33 1.05 -5.95
CA MET A 127 11.99 -0.13 -5.15
C MET A 127 13.06 -1.22 -5.26
N ALA A 128 13.50 -1.56 -6.47
CA ALA A 128 14.56 -2.55 -6.70
C ALA A 128 15.89 -2.16 -6.06
N ALA A 129 16.23 -0.87 -6.08
CA ALA A 129 17.45 -0.33 -5.49
C ALA A 129 17.33 -0.01 -3.98
N ASN A 130 16.17 -0.22 -3.35
CA ASN A 130 15.87 0.19 -1.98
C ASN A 130 16.24 1.67 -1.71
N HIS A 131 15.86 2.59 -2.61
CA HIS A 131 16.31 3.99 -2.60
C HIS A 131 15.22 4.95 -2.10
N PRO A 132 15.04 5.16 -0.78
CA PRO A 132 13.93 5.93 -0.21
C PRO A 132 13.86 7.39 -0.70
N GLY A 133 15.00 8.03 -0.97
CA GLY A 133 15.03 9.41 -1.46
C GLY A 133 14.39 9.58 -2.85
N ARG A 134 14.48 8.56 -3.72
CA ARG A 134 13.84 8.59 -5.05
C ARG A 134 12.33 8.42 -4.93
N LEU A 135 11.89 7.55 -4.03
CA LEU A 135 10.47 7.38 -3.72
C LEU A 135 9.85 8.65 -3.10
N GLU A 136 10.57 9.35 -2.20
CA GLU A 136 10.09 10.62 -1.65
C GLU A 136 9.96 11.73 -2.72
N GLN A 137 10.90 11.77 -3.68
CA GLN A 137 10.83 12.69 -4.82
C GLN A 137 9.64 12.35 -5.73
N LEU A 138 9.47 11.08 -6.07
CA LEU A 138 8.37 10.62 -6.92
C LEU A 138 7.00 10.86 -6.27
N SER A 139 6.91 10.68 -4.95
CA SER A 139 5.73 11.05 -4.16
C SER A 139 5.35 12.52 -4.35
N ALA A 140 6.33 13.44 -4.34
CA ALA A 140 6.07 14.86 -4.59
C ALA A 140 5.53 15.11 -6.01
N VAL A 141 6.16 14.48 -7.01
CA VAL A 141 5.79 14.61 -8.43
C VAL A 141 4.36 14.15 -8.68
N TRP A 142 3.95 13.04 -8.06
CA TRP A 142 2.58 12.50 -8.16
C TRP A 142 1.56 13.34 -7.39
N GLU A 143 1.93 13.88 -6.23
CA GLU A 143 1.08 14.77 -5.43
C GLU A 143 0.72 16.05 -6.21
N GLU A 144 1.72 16.72 -6.82
CA GLU A 144 1.53 17.91 -7.67
C GLU A 144 0.62 17.66 -8.88
N ARG A 145 0.51 16.41 -9.32
CA ARG A 145 -0.28 15.98 -10.48
C ARG A 145 -1.58 15.28 -10.11
N HIS A 146 -1.94 15.32 -8.83
CA HIS A 146 -3.17 14.72 -8.28
C HIS A 146 -3.27 13.19 -8.43
N TYR A 147 -2.15 12.49 -8.59
CA TYR A 147 -2.07 11.03 -8.47
C TYR A 147 -1.96 10.63 -7.00
N LEU A 148 -2.91 11.08 -6.17
CA LEU A 148 -2.84 11.02 -4.71
C LEU A 148 -2.58 9.60 -4.14
N PRO A 149 -3.22 8.53 -4.64
CA PRO A 149 -2.98 7.19 -4.10
C PRO A 149 -1.56 6.69 -4.37
N LEU A 150 -1.01 6.99 -5.54
CA LEU A 150 0.37 6.66 -5.90
C LEU A 150 1.37 7.51 -5.11
N ALA A 151 1.07 8.80 -4.93
CA ALA A 151 1.88 9.71 -4.11
C ALA A 151 2.00 9.21 -2.67
N LEU A 152 0.88 8.80 -2.08
CA LEU A 152 0.80 8.22 -0.75
C LEU A 152 1.58 6.91 -0.66
N GLU A 153 1.43 6.03 -1.65
CA GLU A 153 2.20 4.77 -1.74
C GLU A 153 3.70 5.02 -1.72
N ALA A 154 4.20 5.89 -2.61
CA ALA A 154 5.62 6.22 -2.66
C ALA A 154 6.13 6.81 -1.35
N ALA A 155 5.34 7.67 -0.69
CA ALA A 155 5.70 8.23 0.62
C ALA A 155 5.81 7.15 1.71
N VAL A 156 4.85 6.22 1.75
CA VAL A 156 4.85 5.11 2.73
C VAL A 156 6.03 4.18 2.48
N ARG A 157 6.30 3.78 1.23
CA ARG A 157 7.47 2.95 0.89
C ARG A 157 8.78 3.65 1.21
N ALA A 158 8.90 4.94 0.92
CA ALA A 158 10.05 5.75 1.32
C ALA A 158 10.26 5.71 2.84
N ALA A 159 9.18 5.84 3.63
CA ALA A 159 9.26 5.84 5.09
C ALA A 159 9.62 4.46 5.65
N GLN A 160 9.12 3.37 5.07
CA GLN A 160 9.45 2.00 5.46
C GLN A 160 10.93 1.70 5.22
N LEU A 161 11.44 2.03 4.02
CA LEU A 161 12.85 1.85 3.68
C LEU A 161 13.76 2.75 4.52
N SER A 162 13.33 4.00 4.80
CA SER A 162 14.05 4.90 5.69
C SER A 162 14.03 4.44 7.14
N GLY A 163 12.95 3.82 7.60
CA GLY A 163 12.81 3.26 8.95
C GLY A 163 13.73 2.06 9.19
N ARG A 164 13.92 1.20 8.17
CA ARG A 164 14.96 0.16 8.18
C ARG A 164 16.37 0.75 8.31
N ALA A 165 16.58 1.95 7.76
CA ALA A 165 17.81 2.73 7.87
C ALA A 165 17.83 3.73 9.06
N GLY A 166 16.81 3.71 9.94
CA GLY A 166 16.71 4.55 11.13
C GLY A 166 16.43 6.05 10.93
N ARG A 167 15.94 6.50 9.76
CA ARG A 167 15.82 7.93 9.40
C ARG A 167 14.52 8.33 8.71
N THR A 168 13.36 8.07 9.31
CA THR A 168 12.11 8.70 8.81
C THR A 168 12.08 10.19 9.20
N THR A 169 12.03 11.08 8.21
CA THR A 169 12.05 12.53 8.45
C THR A 169 10.66 13.05 8.84
N THR A 170 10.61 14.13 9.64
CA THR A 170 9.35 14.82 9.99
C THR A 170 8.57 15.27 8.75
N ARG A 171 9.29 15.64 7.68
CA ARG A 171 8.71 16.03 6.39
C ARG A 171 7.92 14.88 5.75
N LEU A 172 8.50 13.68 5.73
CA LEU A 172 7.88 12.51 5.12
C LEU A 172 6.67 12.04 5.93
N SER A 173 6.77 12.04 7.27
CA SER A 173 5.63 11.73 8.14
C SER A 173 4.46 12.69 7.93
N ARG A 174 4.74 14.00 7.81
CA ARG A 174 3.72 15.02 7.52
C ARG A 174 3.05 14.79 6.17
N ARG A 175 3.83 14.47 5.13
CA ARG A 175 3.28 14.20 3.78
C ARG A 175 2.35 12.99 3.78
N ILE A 176 2.73 11.89 4.41
CA ILE A 176 1.86 10.70 4.54
C ILE A 176 0.52 11.09 5.17
N GLU A 177 0.56 11.89 6.25
CA GLU A 177 -0.63 12.34 6.96
C GLU A 177 -1.50 13.30 6.13
N GLU A 178 -0.90 14.19 5.34
CA GLU A 178 -1.64 15.10 4.46
C GLU A 178 -2.28 14.35 3.29
N SER A 179 -1.51 13.52 2.57
CA SER A 179 -2.03 12.71 1.47
C SER A 179 -3.11 11.74 1.96
N ARG A 180 -3.02 11.23 3.19
CA ARG A 180 -4.08 10.41 3.82
C ARG A 180 -5.41 11.14 3.89
N ARG A 181 -5.42 12.40 4.33
CA ARG A 181 -6.64 13.21 4.43
C ARG A 181 -7.21 13.51 3.06
N SER A 182 -6.35 13.72 2.07
CA SER A 182 -6.77 14.03 0.70
C SER A 182 -7.29 12.84 -0.09
N CYS A 183 -7.05 11.60 0.36
CA CYS A 183 -7.53 10.40 -0.33
C CYS A 183 -8.95 9.97 0.07
N ASP A 184 -9.68 10.68 0.94
CA ASP A 184 -11.08 10.37 1.33
C ASP A 184 -11.34 8.88 1.69
N GLY A 185 -10.36 8.22 2.31
CA GLY A 185 -10.45 6.80 2.68
C GLY A 185 -10.10 5.81 1.55
N PHE A 186 -9.75 6.30 0.35
CA PHE A 186 -9.13 5.51 -0.71
C PHE A 186 -7.66 5.24 -0.36
N TRP A 187 -7.46 4.22 0.46
CA TRP A 187 -6.15 3.71 0.80
C TRP A 187 -5.77 2.60 -0.18
N PRO A 188 -4.58 2.65 -0.81
CA PRO A 188 -4.12 1.54 -1.61
C PRO A 188 -4.10 0.26 -0.77
N ALA A 189 -4.99 -0.71 -1.06
CA ALA A 189 -5.17 -1.92 -0.24
C ALA A 189 -3.89 -2.75 -0.06
N TRP A 190 -2.88 -2.52 -0.91
CA TRP A 190 -1.56 -3.15 -0.90
C TRP A 190 -0.51 -2.45 -0.04
N LEU A 191 -0.85 -1.31 0.55
CA LEU A 191 -0.12 -0.76 1.69
C LEU A 191 -0.79 -1.36 2.92
N ASP A 192 -0.10 -2.24 3.63
CA ASP A 192 -0.67 -2.94 4.78
C ASP A 192 -1.29 -1.93 5.78
N PRO A 193 -2.59 -2.04 6.09
CA PRO A 193 -3.25 -1.25 7.13
C PRO A 193 -2.59 -1.41 8.52
N HIS A 194 -1.72 -2.39 8.70
CA HIS A 194 -0.92 -2.63 9.90
C HIS A 194 0.55 -2.16 9.78
N GLU A 195 1.07 -1.85 8.59
CA GLU A 195 2.37 -1.16 8.40
C GLU A 195 2.25 0.38 8.56
N GLN A 196 1.18 0.83 9.23
CA GLN A 196 0.88 2.22 9.48
C GLN A 196 1.80 2.81 10.55
N GLY A 197 2.83 3.52 10.08
CA GLY A 197 3.75 4.25 10.95
C GLY A 197 4.55 3.31 11.85
N PRO A 198 5.44 3.84 12.69
CA PRO A 198 6.12 3.03 13.68
C PRO A 198 5.07 2.43 14.63
N THR A 199 4.71 1.18 14.39
CA THR A 199 3.82 0.42 15.26
C THR A 199 4.38 0.52 16.68
N LEU A 200 3.50 0.78 17.65
CA LEU A 200 3.90 0.68 19.05
C LEU A 200 4.51 -0.70 19.27
N THR A 201 5.74 -0.73 19.76
CA THR A 201 6.37 -1.94 20.27
C THR A 201 5.46 -2.54 21.33
N GLN A 202 5.62 -3.84 21.61
CA GLN A 202 4.80 -4.52 22.61
C GLN A 202 4.79 -3.75 23.96
N ARG A 203 5.94 -3.20 24.37
CA ARG A 203 6.05 -2.44 25.62
C ARG A 203 5.42 -1.05 25.56
N GLU A 204 5.62 -0.30 24.47
CA GLU A 204 4.94 1.00 24.30
C GLU A 204 3.42 0.80 24.27
N ARG A 205 2.93 -0.23 23.58
CA ARG A 205 1.49 -0.57 23.53
C ARG A 205 0.94 -0.93 24.90
N GLN A 206 1.65 -1.77 25.65
CA GLN A 206 1.24 -2.19 26.99
C GLN A 206 1.17 -1.00 27.95
N VAL A 207 2.17 -0.11 27.90
CA VAL A 207 2.19 1.13 28.69
C VAL A 207 1.05 2.08 28.29
N CYS A 208 0.84 2.31 26.99
CA CYS A 208 -0.22 3.18 26.50
C CYS A 208 -1.63 2.65 26.84
N ARG A 209 -1.84 1.32 26.78
CA ARG A 209 -3.12 0.71 27.18
C ARG A 209 -3.41 0.90 28.67
N LEU A 210 -2.45 0.58 29.54
CA LEU A 210 -2.62 0.81 30.98
C LEU A 210 -2.85 2.30 31.29
N ALA A 211 -2.28 3.20 30.48
CA ALA A 211 -2.54 4.62 30.60
C ALA A 211 -3.98 5.01 30.19
N VAL A 212 -4.54 4.38 29.16
CA VAL A 212 -5.96 4.54 28.80
C VAL A 212 -6.88 3.97 29.87
N ASP A 213 -6.48 2.86 30.51
CA ASP A 213 -7.20 2.25 31.64
C ASP A 213 -7.15 3.10 32.93
N GLY A 214 -6.52 4.27 32.90
CA GLY A 214 -6.49 5.23 34.00
C GLY A 214 -5.30 5.12 34.95
N LEU A 215 -4.37 4.18 34.76
CA LEU A 215 -3.26 3.97 35.70
C LEU A 215 -2.20 5.07 35.62
N GLY A 216 -1.77 5.60 36.76
CA GLY A 216 -0.66 6.55 36.86
C GLY A 216 0.69 5.90 36.51
N ASN A 217 1.69 6.71 36.12
CA ASN A 217 3.02 6.22 35.75
C ASN A 217 3.70 5.36 36.85
N PRO A 218 3.57 5.68 38.16
CA PRO A 218 4.07 4.81 39.23
C PRO A 218 3.38 3.44 39.30
N GLU A 219 2.06 3.39 39.05
CA GLU A 219 1.28 2.15 39.07
C GLU A 219 1.61 1.26 37.86
N ILE A 220 1.77 1.86 36.68
CA ILE A 220 2.24 1.18 35.48
C ILE A 220 3.65 0.63 35.69
N ALA A 221 4.54 1.42 36.29
CA ALA A 221 5.91 1.02 36.60
C ALA A 221 5.94 -0.20 37.52
N HIS A 222 5.14 -0.19 38.59
CA HIS A 222 5.00 -1.32 39.49
C HIS A 222 4.44 -2.56 38.77
N ARG A 223 3.36 -2.41 38.00
CA ARG A 223 2.69 -3.53 37.31
C ARG A 223 3.55 -4.19 36.23
N LEU A 224 4.42 -3.41 35.57
CA LEU A 224 5.29 -3.91 34.52
C LEU A 224 6.71 -4.23 34.98
N VAL A 225 7.02 -4.03 36.27
CA VAL A 225 8.35 -4.20 36.85
C VAL A 225 9.39 -3.33 36.12
N LEU A 226 9.09 -2.03 36.01
CA LEU A 226 9.91 -1.02 35.34
C LEU A 226 10.12 0.19 36.27
N SER A 227 11.07 1.07 35.91
CA SER A 227 11.17 2.38 36.56
C SER A 227 10.11 3.35 36.00
N VAL A 228 9.71 4.35 36.80
CA VAL A 228 8.80 5.42 36.34
C VAL A 228 9.37 6.14 35.11
N ARG A 229 10.68 6.42 35.11
CA ARG A 229 11.38 7.02 33.96
C ARG A 229 11.30 6.14 32.70
N THR A 230 11.34 4.82 32.85
CA THR A 230 11.20 3.88 31.72
C THR A 230 9.78 3.94 31.15
N VAL A 231 8.76 4.04 32.01
CA VAL A 231 7.36 4.23 31.59
C VAL A 231 7.18 5.54 30.83
N GLU A 232 7.72 6.65 31.35
CA GLU A 232 7.69 7.97 30.70
C GLU A 232 8.36 7.92 29.31
N ASN A 233 9.52 7.28 29.20
CA ASN A 233 10.21 7.11 27.92
C ASN A 233 9.37 6.30 26.92
N HIS A 234 8.72 5.22 27.37
CA HIS A 234 7.83 4.44 26.51
C HIS A 234 6.59 5.24 26.09
N GLN A 235 6.01 6.05 26.98
CA GLN A 235 4.89 6.95 26.64
C GLN A 235 5.33 8.00 25.63
N GLN A 236 6.46 8.68 25.84
CA GLN A 236 6.96 9.70 24.93
C GLN A 236 7.22 9.14 23.54
N ARG A 237 7.86 7.97 23.45
CA ARG A 237 8.05 7.28 22.17
C ARG A 237 6.71 6.88 21.57
N GLY A 238 5.78 6.36 22.38
CA GLY A 238 4.44 6.04 21.94
C GLY A 238 3.68 7.25 21.38
N TYR A 239 3.79 8.41 22.03
CA TYR A 239 3.14 9.66 21.60
C TYR A 239 3.71 10.16 20.28
N GLN A 240 5.04 10.14 20.14
CA GLN A 240 5.71 10.46 18.88
C GLN A 240 5.27 9.53 17.75
N LYS A 241 5.14 8.23 18.04
CA LYS A 241 4.73 7.22 17.06
C LYS A 241 3.26 7.36 16.66
N LEU A 242 2.39 7.73 17.59
CA LEU A 242 0.95 7.95 17.37
C LEU A 242 0.64 9.37 16.85
N GLY A 243 1.62 10.27 16.79
CA GLY A 243 1.42 11.66 16.36
C GLY A 243 0.63 12.53 17.35
N ILE A 244 0.53 12.11 18.61
CA ILE A 244 -0.25 12.80 19.64
C ILE A 244 0.64 13.61 20.59
N ARG A 245 0.05 14.62 21.23
CA ARG A 245 0.80 15.54 22.13
C ARG A 245 0.79 15.10 23.59
N GLY A 246 -0.13 14.22 23.97
CA GLY A 246 -0.20 13.78 25.35
C GLY A 246 -1.26 12.75 25.64
N ARG A 247 -1.32 12.37 26.92
CA ARG A 247 -2.13 11.26 27.44
C ARG A 247 -3.63 11.37 27.14
N GLN A 248 -4.18 12.58 27.07
CA GLN A 248 -5.62 12.79 26.82
C GLN A 248 -6.05 12.34 25.42
N GLU A 249 -5.12 12.36 24.46
CA GLU A 249 -5.37 11.96 23.06
C GLU A 249 -5.18 10.44 22.84
N LEU A 250 -4.71 9.69 23.85
CA LEU A 250 -4.45 8.25 23.69
C LEU A 250 -5.71 7.44 23.39
N ALA A 251 -6.84 7.78 24.00
CA ALA A 251 -8.07 7.01 23.89
C ALA A 251 -8.64 7.03 22.45
N SER A 252 -8.45 8.14 21.73
CA SER A 252 -8.84 8.26 20.32
C SER A 252 -7.78 7.76 19.35
N ALA A 253 -6.51 7.70 19.76
CA ALA A 253 -5.38 7.33 18.90
C ALA A 253 -5.00 5.84 18.93
N LEU A 254 -5.40 5.08 19.96
CA LEU A 254 -5.16 3.64 20.01
C LEU A 254 -6.20 2.89 19.16
N PRO A 255 -5.78 2.00 18.24
CA PRO A 255 -6.73 1.13 17.55
C PRO A 255 -7.43 0.21 18.55
N SER A 256 -8.76 0.16 18.46
CA SER A 256 -9.61 -0.77 19.21
C SER A 256 -9.17 -2.22 18.98
N PRO A 257 -9.35 -3.11 19.98
CA PRO A 257 -8.93 -4.51 19.89
C PRO A 257 -9.59 -5.27 18.73
#